data_AF-A0AAJ6QXN8-F1
#
_entry.id   AF-A0AAJ6QXN8-F1
#
_cell.length_a   1.000
_cell.length_b   1.000
_cell.length_c   1.000
_cell.angle_alpha   90.00
_cell.angle_beta   90.00
_cell.angle_gamma   90.00
#
_symmetry.space_group_name_H-M   'P 1'
#
loop_
_entity.id
_entity.type
_entity.pdbx_description
1 polymer ?
#
loop_
_entity_poly.entity_id
_entity_poly.type
_entity_poly.pdbx_seq_one_letter_code
_entity_poly.pdbx_strand_id
1 'polypeptide(L)'
;MEQRTECGPIPDGDLYKLEFKYYKSKQRPPDLSSVIDANKESAFSWSTCAIGRNDHGVEETLKVGELTSVPGLLFVPAAFSPEGLHRLTHSCLYDYPERPNVTNLEVLPASTTKRLGSVKVALDDELRKKLRWATLGYHHDWNTKVYNMEHFSRFPFELAQCAAVFAEKVARYEYQYRAEAAIVNYYPIGMTLAGHVDQSEEDQTAPLVSISLGCTCIFLIGGSSRAVRPSALFLRHGDVVIMTGPARQAYHGVPRVFIEKGSDRPDAYALAGDCEESICKKYLSKHRININIRQVHKPDV
;
A
#
# COMPACT_ATOMS: atom_id res chain seq x y z
N MET A 1 -6.46 15.02 27.08
CA MET A 1 -5.89 16.33 26.72
C MET A 1 -4.44 16.08 26.35
N GLU A 2 -4.17 15.64 25.13
CA GLU A 2 -2.80 15.28 24.71
C GLU A 2 -2.05 16.55 24.30
N GLN A 3 -0.86 16.72 24.89
CA GLN A 3 0.03 17.84 24.65
C GLN A 3 0.47 17.83 23.18
N ARG A 4 0.22 18.95 22.48
CA ARG A 4 0.84 19.22 21.18
C ARG A 4 2.36 19.29 21.40
N THR A 5 3.09 18.27 20.98
CA THR A 5 4.54 18.39 20.79
C THR A 5 4.79 19.42 19.69
N GLU A 6 5.20 20.62 20.11
CA GLU A 6 5.83 21.59 19.21
C GLU A 6 7.05 20.94 18.56
N CYS A 7 7.13 21.04 17.23
CA CYS A 7 8.23 20.48 16.46
C CYS A 7 9.50 21.30 16.73
N GLY A 8 10.50 20.70 17.39
CA GLY A 8 11.86 21.22 17.41
C GLY A 8 12.45 21.42 16.00
N PRO A 9 13.58 22.14 15.90
CA PRO A 9 14.24 22.45 14.63
C PRO A 9 14.49 21.16 13.81
N ILE A 10 14.29 21.25 12.49
CA ILE A 10 14.67 20.16 11.58
C ILE A 10 16.20 20.15 11.55
N PRO A 11 16.87 19.02 11.82
CA PRO A 11 18.32 18.95 11.69
C PRO A 11 18.73 19.37 10.28
N ASP A 12 19.77 20.19 10.17
CA ASP A 12 20.32 20.58 8.87
C ASP A 12 20.59 19.32 8.03
N GLY A 13 20.10 19.31 6.79
CA GLY A 13 20.30 18.21 5.85
C GLY A 13 19.22 17.12 5.81
N ASP A 14 18.19 17.10 6.67
CA ASP A 14 17.07 16.13 6.58
C ASP A 14 16.00 16.58 5.57
N LEU A 15 16.34 16.51 4.28
CA LEU A 15 15.47 16.92 3.17
C LEU A 15 14.18 16.08 3.11
N TYR A 16 14.25 14.81 3.51
CA TYR A 16 13.06 13.96 3.57
C TYR A 16 12.02 14.47 4.57
N LYS A 17 12.44 14.78 5.81
CA LYS A 17 11.53 15.30 6.84
C LYS A 17 10.97 16.67 6.47
N LEU A 18 11.73 17.50 5.74
CA LEU A 18 11.27 18.78 5.23
C LEU A 18 10.10 18.59 4.25
N GLU A 19 10.28 17.77 3.22
CA GLU A 19 9.21 17.45 2.24
C GLU A 19 8.00 16.79 2.90
N PHE A 20 8.24 15.86 3.82
CA PHE A 20 7.17 15.21 4.57
C PHE A 20 6.31 16.22 5.35
N LYS A 21 6.94 17.18 6.04
CA LYS A 21 6.22 18.24 6.77
C LYS A 21 5.46 19.17 5.82
N TYR A 22 6.05 19.53 4.68
CA TYR A 22 5.39 20.35 3.65
C TYR A 22 4.08 19.68 3.19
N TYR A 23 4.15 18.44 2.71
CA TYR A 23 2.96 17.74 2.22
C TYR A 23 1.97 17.37 3.33
N LYS A 24 2.40 17.22 4.59
CA LYS A 24 1.52 16.98 5.75
C LYS A 24 0.77 18.23 6.22
N SER A 25 1.24 19.43 5.90
CA SER A 25 0.74 20.71 6.43
C SER A 25 -0.75 20.94 6.15
N LYS A 26 -1.55 21.15 7.20
CA LYS A 26 -2.99 21.49 7.08
C LYS A 26 -3.26 22.99 7.10
N GLN A 27 -2.45 23.76 7.84
CA GLN A 27 -2.63 25.22 7.98
C GLN A 27 -2.23 25.98 6.72
N ARG A 28 -1.16 25.52 6.07
CA ARG A 28 -0.71 25.99 4.76
C ARG A 28 -0.75 24.80 3.82
N PRO A 29 -1.89 24.53 3.14
CA PRO A 29 -2.00 23.40 2.23
C PRO A 29 -0.90 23.46 1.18
N PRO A 30 -0.24 22.33 0.87
CA PRO A 30 0.80 22.29 -0.15
C PRO A 30 0.20 22.56 -1.54
N ASP A 31 0.97 23.23 -2.39
CA ASP A 31 0.75 23.17 -3.83
C ASP A 31 1.08 21.75 -4.32
N LEU A 32 0.16 21.20 -5.11
CA LEU A 32 0.24 19.85 -5.64
C LEU A 32 0.55 19.82 -7.14
N SER A 33 0.71 20.98 -7.78
CA SER A 33 0.99 21.10 -9.23
C SER A 33 2.25 20.35 -9.69
N SER A 34 3.23 20.21 -8.79
CA SER A 34 4.50 19.55 -9.07
C SER A 34 4.49 18.04 -8.79
N VAL A 35 3.47 17.53 -8.08
CA VAL A 35 3.34 16.11 -7.73
C VAL A 35 3.20 15.29 -9.01
N ILE A 36 3.98 14.22 -9.09
CA ILE A 36 4.10 13.37 -10.27
C ILE A 36 2.87 12.46 -10.36
N ASP A 37 2.35 12.28 -11.57
CA ASP A 37 1.37 11.25 -11.86
C ASP A 37 1.57 10.62 -13.25
N ALA A 38 0.67 9.70 -13.61
CA ALA A 38 0.70 8.96 -14.86
C ALA A 38 0.68 9.83 -16.14
N ASN A 39 0.21 11.08 -16.04
CA ASN A 39 0.13 12.00 -17.17
C ASN A 39 1.42 12.81 -17.36
N LYS A 40 2.30 12.83 -16.35
CA LYS A 40 3.60 13.51 -16.42
C LYS A 40 4.62 12.63 -17.13
N GLU A 41 4.48 12.50 -18.45
CA GLU A 41 5.23 11.52 -19.24
C GLU A 41 6.75 11.60 -19.05
N SER A 42 7.31 12.81 -18.93
CA SER A 42 8.75 13.04 -18.76
C SER A 42 9.33 12.56 -17.43
N ALA A 43 8.51 12.27 -16.42
CA ALA A 43 9.00 11.77 -15.14
C ALA A 43 9.38 10.29 -15.19
N PHE A 44 8.86 9.54 -16.17
CA PHE A 44 9.02 8.09 -16.25
C PHE A 44 9.64 7.64 -17.57
N SER A 45 10.37 6.53 -17.52
CA SER A 45 10.64 5.72 -18.70
C SER A 45 9.50 4.71 -18.85
N TRP A 46 8.64 4.94 -19.85
CA TRP A 46 7.44 4.13 -20.06
C TRP A 46 7.70 2.91 -20.94
N SER A 47 7.03 1.81 -20.60
CA SER A 47 6.96 0.60 -21.39
C SER A 47 5.58 -0.04 -21.26
N THR A 48 5.33 -1.06 -22.07
CA THR A 48 4.12 -1.88 -21.99
C THR A 48 4.51 -3.30 -21.58
N CYS A 49 3.74 -3.89 -20.68
CA CYS A 49 3.91 -5.28 -20.25
C CYS A 49 2.64 -6.08 -20.53
N ALA A 50 2.76 -7.11 -21.36
CA ALA A 50 1.65 -8.03 -21.66
C ALA A 50 1.56 -9.10 -20.56
N ILE A 51 0.44 -9.10 -19.82
CA ILE A 51 0.16 -10.09 -18.78
C ILE A 51 -0.62 -11.26 -19.38
N GLY A 52 -1.56 -10.97 -20.27
CA GLY A 52 -2.54 -11.92 -20.79
C GLY A 52 -3.71 -12.16 -19.84
N ARG A 53 -4.69 -12.93 -20.30
CA ARG A 53 -5.86 -13.32 -19.50
C ARG A 53 -5.45 -13.99 -18.20
N ASN A 54 -6.08 -13.56 -17.12
CA ASN A 54 -5.85 -14.06 -15.78
C ASN A 54 -7.14 -13.99 -14.95
N ASP A 55 -7.17 -14.74 -13.86
CA ASP A 55 -8.29 -14.84 -12.91
C ASP A 55 -8.10 -13.94 -11.67
N HIS A 56 -6.89 -13.46 -11.41
CA HIS A 56 -6.54 -12.59 -10.29
C HIS A 56 -6.80 -11.09 -10.55
N GLY A 57 -7.43 -10.73 -11.68
CA GLY A 57 -8.01 -9.40 -11.94
C GLY A 57 -7.01 -8.30 -12.33
N VAL A 58 -5.77 -8.65 -12.67
CA VAL A 58 -4.79 -7.70 -13.21
C VAL A 58 -5.11 -7.45 -14.68
N GLU A 59 -4.96 -6.21 -15.15
CA GLU A 59 -5.20 -5.88 -16.56
C GLU A 59 -4.33 -6.71 -17.49
N GLU A 60 -4.88 -7.13 -18.64
CA GLU A 60 -4.18 -8.01 -19.58
C GLU A 60 -2.96 -7.34 -20.20
N THR A 61 -2.93 -6.01 -20.24
CA THR A 61 -1.82 -5.19 -20.72
C THR A 61 -1.63 -4.00 -19.79
N LEU A 62 -0.42 -3.85 -19.26
CA LEU A 62 -0.07 -2.80 -18.31
C LEU A 62 0.80 -1.74 -18.95
N LYS A 63 0.50 -0.46 -18.68
CA LYS A 63 1.45 0.64 -18.85
C LYS A 63 2.37 0.67 -17.63
N VAL A 64 3.68 0.58 -17.82
CA VAL A 64 4.67 0.51 -16.73
C VAL A 64 5.64 1.66 -16.87
N GLY A 65 5.75 2.49 -15.84
CA GLY A 65 6.71 3.60 -15.79
C GLY A 65 7.78 3.33 -14.74
N GLU A 66 9.05 3.36 -15.12
CA GLU A 66 10.15 3.46 -14.13
C GLU A 66 10.42 4.94 -13.84
N LEU A 67 10.41 5.32 -12.57
CA LEU A 67 10.64 6.72 -12.19
C LEU A 67 12.11 7.09 -12.42
N THR A 68 12.34 8.05 -13.31
CA THR A 68 13.69 8.46 -13.73
C THR A 68 14.56 9.01 -12.59
N SER A 69 13.94 9.63 -11.57
CA SER A 69 14.64 10.16 -10.40
C SER A 69 14.96 9.12 -9.32
N VAL A 70 14.34 7.93 -9.37
CA VAL A 70 14.53 6.85 -8.38
C VAL A 70 14.59 5.50 -9.10
N PRO A 71 15.79 5.07 -9.54
CA PRO A 71 15.96 3.79 -10.23
C PRO A 71 15.42 2.60 -9.43
N GLY A 72 14.73 1.69 -10.11
CA GLY A 72 14.06 0.54 -9.49
C GLY A 72 12.69 0.83 -8.88
N LEU A 73 12.20 2.08 -8.93
CA LEU A 73 10.81 2.38 -8.60
C LEU A 73 9.94 2.24 -9.86
N LEU A 74 9.13 1.19 -9.89
CA LEU A 74 8.16 0.98 -10.96
C LEU A 74 6.78 1.44 -10.52
N PHE A 75 6.06 2.08 -11.44
CA PHE A 75 4.72 2.58 -11.24
C PHE A 75 3.81 2.05 -12.35
N VAL A 76 2.69 1.46 -11.95
CA VAL A 76 1.71 0.88 -12.85
C VAL A 76 0.36 1.54 -12.55
N PRO A 77 -0.06 2.53 -13.35
CA PRO A 77 -1.34 3.19 -13.15
C PRO A 77 -2.50 2.25 -13.52
N ALA A 78 -3.54 2.24 -12.69
CA ALA A 78 -4.79 1.50 -12.93
C ALA A 78 -4.56 0.03 -13.37
N ALA A 79 -3.84 -0.72 -12.55
CA ALA A 79 -3.30 -2.04 -12.90
C ALA A 79 -4.33 -3.19 -12.87
N PHE A 80 -5.60 -2.90 -12.57
CA PHE A 80 -6.62 -3.91 -12.29
C PHE A 80 -7.93 -3.59 -12.99
N SER A 81 -8.63 -4.66 -13.37
CA SER A 81 -10.01 -4.55 -13.87
C SER A 81 -10.94 -4.10 -12.74
N PRO A 82 -12.13 -3.53 -13.07
CA PRO A 82 -13.14 -3.18 -12.07
C PRO A 82 -13.52 -4.35 -11.16
N GLU A 83 -13.66 -5.56 -11.72
CA GLU A 83 -13.97 -6.77 -10.97
C GLU A 83 -12.82 -7.18 -10.04
N GLY A 84 -11.57 -7.05 -10.50
CA GLY A 84 -10.37 -7.30 -9.69
C GLY A 84 -10.28 -6.35 -8.49
N LEU A 85 -10.53 -5.05 -8.72
CA LEU A 85 -10.56 -4.04 -7.68
C LEU A 85 -11.69 -4.28 -6.67
N HIS A 86 -12.86 -4.70 -7.14
CA HIS A 86 -13.97 -5.08 -6.28
C HIS A 86 -13.60 -6.26 -5.38
N ARG A 87 -13.07 -7.35 -5.95
CA ARG A 87 -12.63 -8.54 -5.18
C ARG A 87 -11.56 -8.20 -4.15
N LEU A 88 -10.51 -7.46 -4.55
CA LEU A 88 -9.45 -7.04 -3.62
C LEU A 88 -9.99 -6.16 -2.48
N THR A 89 -10.89 -5.23 -2.80
CA THR A 89 -11.53 -4.36 -1.79
C THR A 89 -12.37 -5.19 -0.83
N HIS A 90 -13.16 -6.12 -1.36
CA HIS A 90 -13.97 -7.03 -0.56
C HIS A 90 -13.08 -7.83 0.40
N SER A 91 -12.04 -8.49 -0.10
CA SER A 91 -11.15 -9.26 0.75
C SER A 91 -10.43 -8.41 1.79
N CYS A 92 -10.04 -7.18 1.47
CA CYS A 92 -9.47 -6.26 2.47
C CYS A 92 -10.43 -5.92 3.61
N LEU A 93 -11.74 -5.90 3.38
CA LEU A 93 -12.72 -5.51 4.40
C LEU A 93 -13.35 -6.69 5.13
N TYR A 94 -13.43 -7.85 4.49
CA TYR A 94 -14.19 -8.99 5.00
C TYR A 94 -13.34 -10.24 5.26
N ASP A 95 -12.22 -10.44 4.54
CA ASP A 95 -11.44 -11.68 4.64
C ASP A 95 -10.12 -11.47 5.40
N TYR A 96 -9.34 -10.46 5.03
CA TYR A 96 -8.01 -10.19 5.58
C TYR A 96 -8.02 -9.75 7.05
N PRO A 97 -9.04 -9.05 7.57
CA PRO A 97 -9.12 -8.74 9.00
C PRO A 97 -9.58 -9.91 9.88
N GLU A 98 -10.06 -11.01 9.28
CA GLU A 98 -10.55 -12.18 10.01
C GLU A 98 -9.41 -13.09 10.48
N ARG A 99 -9.68 -13.84 11.55
CA ARG A 99 -8.75 -14.88 12.01
C ARG A 99 -8.56 -15.95 10.92
N PRO A 100 -7.36 -16.54 10.79
CA PRO A 100 -6.21 -16.45 11.69
C PRO A 100 -5.27 -15.26 11.46
N ASN A 101 -5.61 -14.31 10.59
CA ASN A 101 -4.77 -13.13 10.39
C ASN A 101 -4.76 -12.23 11.64
N VAL A 102 -3.65 -11.53 11.86
CA VAL A 102 -3.46 -10.66 13.02
C VAL A 102 -3.75 -9.22 12.63
N THR A 103 -4.50 -8.51 13.48
CA THR A 103 -4.83 -7.09 13.28
C THR A 103 -4.54 -6.24 14.50
N ASN A 104 -4.55 -4.91 14.34
CA ASN A 104 -4.44 -3.99 15.48
C ASN A 104 -5.61 -4.05 16.47
N LEU A 105 -6.70 -4.75 16.12
CA LEU A 105 -7.90 -4.85 16.96
C LEU A 105 -7.75 -5.90 18.07
N GLU A 106 -6.77 -6.81 17.98
CA GLU A 106 -6.53 -7.84 19.00
C GLU A 106 -6.06 -7.26 20.34
N VAL A 107 -5.50 -6.06 20.32
CA VAL A 107 -5.07 -5.31 21.52
C VAL A 107 -6.27 -4.68 22.26
N LEU A 108 -7.48 -4.74 21.70
CA LEU A 108 -8.69 -4.23 22.35
C LEU A 108 -9.14 -5.16 23.50
N PRO A 109 -9.76 -4.63 24.57
CA PRO A 109 -10.20 -5.42 25.72
C PRO A 109 -11.07 -6.62 25.31
N ALA A 110 -10.98 -7.72 26.07
CA ALA A 110 -11.70 -8.97 25.79
C ALA A 110 -13.23 -8.82 25.60
N SER A 111 -13.84 -7.79 26.21
CA SER A 111 -15.26 -7.43 26.02
C SER A 111 -15.59 -6.95 24.59
N THR A 112 -14.60 -6.42 23.87
CA THR A 112 -14.70 -5.96 22.48
C THR A 112 -14.37 -7.09 21.50
N THR A 113 -13.41 -7.96 21.84
CA THR A 113 -12.94 -9.06 20.98
C THR A 113 -13.74 -10.35 21.09
N LYS A 114 -14.61 -10.50 22.12
CA LYS A 114 -15.57 -11.63 22.22
C LYS A 114 -16.54 -11.76 21.03
N ARG A 115 -16.67 -10.74 20.18
CA ARG A 115 -17.44 -10.79 18.92
C ARG A 115 -16.68 -11.41 17.73
N LEU A 116 -15.36 -11.58 17.85
CA LEU A 116 -14.49 -12.15 16.81
C LEU A 116 -14.38 -13.69 16.89
N GLY A 117 -15.33 -14.35 17.56
CA GLY A 117 -15.32 -15.79 17.80
C GLY A 117 -15.99 -16.57 16.65
N SER A 118 -15.27 -17.56 16.09
CA SER A 118 -15.67 -18.79 15.38
C SER A 118 -16.78 -18.77 14.31
N VAL A 119 -17.41 -17.63 14.04
CA VAL A 119 -18.36 -17.38 12.97
C VAL A 119 -17.77 -16.24 12.16
N LYS A 120 -17.90 -16.24 10.83
CA LYS A 120 -17.58 -15.09 9.97
C LYS A 120 -18.43 -13.90 10.42
N VAL A 121 -18.00 -13.17 11.44
CA VAL A 121 -18.70 -11.97 11.91
C VAL A 121 -18.02 -10.83 11.18
N ALA A 122 -18.53 -10.56 9.98
CA ALA A 122 -18.16 -9.38 9.21
C ALA A 122 -17.99 -8.20 10.17
N LEU A 123 -16.79 -7.60 10.17
CA LEU A 123 -16.46 -6.51 11.09
C LEU A 123 -17.59 -5.47 11.07
N ASP A 124 -18.17 -5.18 12.24
CA ASP A 124 -19.18 -4.15 12.32
C ASP A 124 -18.59 -2.77 11.96
N ASP A 125 -19.47 -1.83 11.62
CA ASP A 125 -19.07 -0.50 11.14
C ASP A 125 -18.16 0.25 12.13
N GLU A 126 -18.26 -0.02 13.43
CA GLU A 126 -17.44 0.62 14.46
C GLU A 126 -16.03 0.03 14.52
N LEU A 127 -15.90 -1.29 14.40
CA LEU A 127 -14.60 -1.96 14.34
C LEU A 127 -13.86 -1.61 13.04
N ARG A 128 -14.56 -1.53 11.90
CA ARG A 128 -13.96 -1.11 10.62
C ARG A 128 -13.34 0.29 10.66
N LYS A 129 -13.90 1.21 11.46
CA LYS A 129 -13.33 2.55 11.68
C LYS A 129 -12.05 2.53 12.53
N LYS A 130 -11.86 1.50 13.35
CA LYS A 130 -10.70 1.33 14.24
C LYS A 130 -9.59 0.46 13.62
N LEU A 131 -9.88 -0.27 12.55
CA LEU A 131 -8.90 -1.05 11.81
C LEU A 131 -7.83 -0.14 11.19
N ARG A 132 -6.57 -0.48 11.39
CA ARG A 132 -5.38 0.27 10.95
C ARG A 132 -4.40 -0.62 10.21
N TRP A 133 -4.25 -1.86 10.65
CA TRP A 133 -3.45 -2.84 9.91
C TRP A 133 -3.98 -4.27 10.10
N ALA A 134 -3.72 -5.10 9.11
CA ALA A 134 -3.80 -6.55 9.15
C ALA A 134 -2.51 -7.14 8.57
N THR A 135 -2.07 -8.30 9.06
CA THR A 135 -0.89 -9.02 8.54
C THR A 135 -1.29 -10.40 8.02
N LEU A 136 -0.74 -10.79 6.87
CA LEU A 136 -1.04 -12.04 6.16
C LEU A 136 0.25 -12.81 5.94
N GLY A 137 0.20 -14.15 5.97
CA GLY A 137 1.41 -14.95 5.84
C GLY A 137 2.24 -14.92 7.13
N TYR A 138 3.55 -14.73 7.02
CA TYR A 138 4.38 -14.46 8.19
C TYR A 138 4.00 -13.13 8.84
N HIS A 139 3.68 -13.17 10.13
CA HIS A 139 3.24 -12.00 10.86
C HIS A 139 4.44 -11.15 11.31
N HIS A 140 4.40 -9.86 10.98
CA HIS A 140 5.42 -8.89 11.40
C HIS A 140 5.25 -8.57 12.88
N ASP A 141 6.32 -8.72 13.67
CA ASP A 141 6.34 -8.28 15.05
C ASP A 141 6.82 -6.82 15.12
N TRP A 142 5.90 -5.92 15.48
CA TRP A 142 6.15 -4.49 15.58
C TRP A 142 7.20 -4.10 16.63
N ASN A 143 7.44 -4.94 17.65
CA ASN A 143 8.42 -4.67 18.71
C ASN A 143 9.83 -5.04 18.27
N THR A 144 9.98 -6.24 17.72
CA THR A 144 11.29 -6.79 17.30
C THR A 144 11.65 -6.40 15.86
N LYS A 145 10.67 -5.97 15.07
CA LYS A 145 10.79 -5.62 13.64
C LYS A 145 11.32 -6.76 12.78
N VAL A 146 11.01 -8.00 13.16
CA VAL A 146 11.30 -9.20 12.37
C VAL A 146 10.02 -9.99 12.13
N TYR A 147 10.05 -10.88 11.16
CA TYR A 147 8.95 -11.82 10.93
C TYR A 147 9.01 -12.99 11.91
N ASN A 148 7.85 -13.38 12.44
CA ASN A 148 7.75 -14.59 13.25
C ASN A 148 7.66 -15.82 12.34
N MET A 149 8.68 -16.68 12.41
CA MET A 149 8.80 -17.88 11.60
C MET A 149 7.90 -19.04 12.04
N GLU A 150 7.48 -19.04 13.30
CA GLU A 150 6.66 -20.09 13.90
C GLU A 150 5.17 -19.76 13.89
N HIS A 151 4.81 -18.49 13.66
CA HIS A 151 3.45 -18.01 13.65
C HIS A 151 3.11 -17.33 12.32
N PHE A 152 2.46 -18.08 11.43
CA PHE A 152 2.01 -17.60 10.13
C PHE A 152 0.58 -18.03 9.84
N SER A 153 -0.13 -17.23 9.04
CA SER A 153 -1.40 -17.61 8.43
C SER A 153 -1.17 -18.08 6.99
N ARG A 154 -2.14 -18.82 6.41
CA ARG A 154 -2.09 -19.15 4.99
C ARG A 154 -2.16 -17.85 4.17
N PHE A 155 -1.16 -17.62 3.32
CA PHE A 155 -1.18 -16.48 2.41
C PHE A 155 -2.30 -16.62 1.36
N PRO A 156 -3.10 -15.57 1.08
CA PRO A 156 -4.18 -15.65 0.09
C PRO A 156 -3.68 -15.93 -1.33
N PHE A 157 -4.20 -16.98 -1.96
CA PHE A 157 -3.70 -17.47 -3.25
C PHE A 157 -3.83 -16.45 -4.39
N GLU A 158 -4.99 -15.81 -4.56
CA GLU A 158 -5.20 -14.80 -5.61
C GLU A 158 -4.24 -13.60 -5.44
N LEU A 159 -4.01 -13.19 -4.19
CA LEU A 159 -3.08 -12.10 -3.87
C LEU A 159 -1.62 -12.51 -4.18
N ALA A 160 -1.26 -13.77 -3.93
CA ALA A 160 0.06 -14.30 -4.26
C ALA A 160 0.29 -14.32 -5.77
N GLN A 161 -0.68 -14.80 -6.56
CA GLN A 161 -0.58 -14.81 -8.02
C GLN A 161 -0.47 -13.39 -8.59
N CYS A 162 -1.27 -12.46 -8.07
CA CYS A 162 -1.20 -11.06 -8.41
C CYS A 162 0.20 -10.46 -8.15
N ALA A 163 0.76 -10.70 -6.96
CA ALA A 163 2.10 -10.23 -6.61
C ALA A 163 3.20 -10.84 -7.49
N ALA A 164 3.11 -12.14 -7.78
CA ALA A 164 4.03 -12.83 -8.67
C ALA A 164 4.04 -12.22 -10.08
N VAL A 165 2.87 -11.85 -10.63
CA VAL A 165 2.80 -11.15 -11.92
C VAL A 165 3.59 -9.83 -11.89
N PHE A 166 3.41 -9.02 -10.86
CA PHE A 166 4.15 -7.76 -10.74
C PHE A 166 5.66 -7.97 -10.52
N ALA A 167 6.04 -8.92 -9.67
CA ALA A 167 7.44 -9.20 -9.41
C ALA A 167 8.16 -9.80 -10.63
N GLU A 168 7.58 -10.82 -11.27
CA GLU A 168 8.23 -11.59 -12.33
C GLU A 168 8.10 -10.92 -13.71
N LYS A 169 6.90 -10.44 -14.08
CA LYS A 169 6.67 -9.87 -15.42
C LYS A 169 7.00 -8.38 -15.50
N VAL A 170 6.68 -7.62 -14.45
CA VAL A 170 6.87 -6.16 -14.44
C VAL A 170 8.26 -5.80 -13.91
N ALA A 171 8.62 -6.28 -12.73
CA ALA A 171 9.93 -6.01 -12.13
C ALA A 171 11.06 -6.93 -12.65
N ARG A 172 10.73 -7.95 -13.46
CA ARG A 172 11.69 -8.88 -14.06
C ARG A 172 12.58 -9.54 -13.01
N TYR A 173 12.00 -9.91 -11.87
CA TYR A 173 12.71 -10.64 -10.84
C TYR A 173 13.22 -11.97 -11.39
N GLU A 174 14.50 -12.26 -11.16
CA GLU A 174 15.20 -13.37 -11.80
C GLU A 174 14.82 -14.75 -11.22
N TYR A 175 14.16 -14.75 -10.07
CA TYR A 175 13.73 -15.94 -9.36
C TYR A 175 12.21 -16.04 -9.35
N GLN A 176 11.69 -17.23 -9.09
CA GLN A 176 10.28 -17.42 -8.80
C GLN A 176 9.91 -16.63 -7.55
N TYR A 177 8.98 -15.69 -7.68
CA TYR A 177 8.56 -14.84 -6.57
C TYR A 177 7.62 -15.61 -5.64
N ARG A 178 7.90 -15.58 -4.34
CA ARG A 178 7.03 -16.16 -3.31
C ARG A 178 6.42 -15.05 -2.44
N ALA A 179 5.12 -14.86 -2.54
CA ALA A 179 4.39 -13.98 -1.64
C ALA A 179 4.24 -14.67 -0.27
N GLU A 180 5.01 -14.22 0.70
CA GLU A 180 5.18 -14.88 2.00
C GLU A 180 4.67 -14.04 3.16
N ALA A 181 4.69 -12.71 3.00
CA ALA A 181 4.14 -11.79 3.98
C ALA A 181 3.44 -10.62 3.30
N ALA A 182 2.38 -10.12 3.92
CA ALA A 182 1.77 -8.86 3.53
C ALA A 182 1.29 -8.06 4.72
N ILE A 183 1.41 -6.74 4.60
CA ILE A 183 0.82 -5.77 5.54
C ILE A 183 -0.26 -5.00 4.78
N VAL A 184 -1.51 -5.17 5.23
CA VAL A 184 -2.64 -4.39 4.74
C VAL A 184 -2.83 -3.20 5.67
N ASN A 185 -2.60 -1.98 5.19
CA ASN A 185 -2.73 -0.76 5.96
C ASN A 185 -4.02 -0.01 5.59
N TYR A 186 -4.76 0.45 6.61
CA TYR A 186 -6.05 1.14 6.48
C TYR A 186 -5.91 2.58 6.97
N TYR A 187 -6.02 3.54 6.06
CA TYR A 187 -5.81 4.96 6.32
C TYR A 187 -7.11 5.75 6.16
N PRO A 188 -7.77 6.12 7.27
CA PRO A 188 -8.70 7.23 7.26
C PRO A 188 -8.05 8.50 6.71
N ILE A 189 -8.83 9.36 6.05
CA ILE A 189 -8.36 10.68 5.60
C ILE A 189 -7.65 11.44 6.74
N GLY A 190 -6.50 12.01 6.42
CA GLY A 190 -5.68 12.77 7.38
C GLY A 190 -4.72 11.92 8.21
N MET A 191 -4.72 10.59 8.07
CA MET A 191 -3.64 9.73 8.57
C MET A 191 -2.38 9.85 7.71
N THR A 192 -1.24 9.51 8.32
CA THR A 192 0.08 9.61 7.70
C THR A 192 0.94 8.42 8.07
N LEU A 193 1.85 8.02 7.18
CA LEU A 193 2.92 7.07 7.45
C LEU A 193 4.26 7.80 7.36
N ALA A 194 5.01 7.85 8.46
CA ALA A 194 6.30 8.53 8.50
C ALA A 194 7.34 7.87 7.58
N GLY A 195 8.41 8.62 7.25
CA GLY A 195 9.53 8.09 6.48
C GLY A 195 10.20 6.90 7.15
N HIS A 196 10.25 5.77 6.45
CA HIS A 196 10.89 4.53 6.90
C HIS A 196 11.48 3.76 5.71
N VAL A 197 12.23 2.70 6.01
CA VAL A 197 12.74 1.72 5.05
C VAL A 197 12.22 0.36 5.49
N ASP A 198 11.75 -0.44 4.54
CA ASP A 198 11.31 -1.82 4.78
C ASP A 198 12.52 -2.75 4.73
N GLN A 199 12.98 -3.24 5.89
CA GLN A 199 14.23 -4.00 6.03
C GLN A 199 14.09 -5.22 6.95
N SER A 200 12.85 -5.70 7.12
CA SER A 200 12.54 -6.80 8.07
C SER A 200 12.67 -8.19 7.44
N GLU A 201 12.70 -8.26 6.10
CA GLU A 201 12.82 -9.50 5.33
C GLU A 201 14.27 -9.99 5.32
N GLU A 202 14.48 -11.30 5.23
CA GLU A 202 15.83 -11.84 5.00
C GLU A 202 16.31 -11.53 3.58
N ASP A 203 15.40 -11.66 2.61
CA ASP A 203 15.63 -11.29 1.22
C ASP A 203 15.33 -9.80 0.96
N GLN A 204 16.39 -9.02 0.92
CA GLN A 204 16.33 -7.60 0.59
C GLN A 204 16.47 -7.32 -0.93
N THR A 205 16.50 -8.37 -1.77
CA THR A 205 16.59 -8.28 -3.24
C THR A 205 15.25 -8.52 -3.92
N ALA A 206 14.36 -9.29 -3.30
CA ALA A 206 13.00 -9.49 -3.81
C ALA A 206 12.21 -8.17 -3.91
N PRO A 207 11.48 -7.93 -5.01
CA PRO A 207 10.65 -6.75 -5.16
C PRO A 207 9.58 -6.64 -4.08
N LEU A 208 9.30 -5.42 -3.63
CA LEU A 208 8.16 -5.13 -2.78
C LEU A 208 7.01 -4.61 -3.65
N VAL A 209 5.86 -5.28 -3.60
CA VAL A 209 4.67 -4.92 -4.39
C VAL A 209 3.67 -4.19 -3.50
N SER A 210 3.32 -2.95 -3.85
CA SER A 210 2.43 -2.08 -3.08
C SER A 210 1.22 -1.63 -3.89
N ILE A 211 0.04 -2.18 -3.56
CA ILE A 211 -1.24 -1.87 -4.21
C ILE A 211 -1.95 -0.75 -3.44
N SER A 212 -2.58 0.20 -4.14
CA SER A 212 -3.39 1.28 -3.55
C SER A 212 -4.86 1.18 -3.94
N LEU A 213 -5.75 1.25 -2.95
CA LEU A 213 -7.21 1.25 -3.13
C LEU A 213 -7.83 2.45 -2.40
N GLY A 214 -8.82 3.07 -3.03
CA GLY A 214 -9.67 4.10 -2.41
C GLY A 214 -9.11 5.51 -2.57
N CYS A 215 -9.14 6.29 -1.48
CA CYS A 215 -8.72 7.69 -1.50
C CYS A 215 -7.27 7.86 -2.01
N THR A 216 -7.03 8.93 -2.78
CA THR A 216 -5.71 9.31 -3.27
C THR A 216 -4.76 9.62 -2.10
N CYS A 217 -3.49 9.27 -2.25
CA CYS A 217 -2.43 9.73 -1.36
C CYS A 217 -1.29 10.41 -2.11
N ILE A 218 -0.52 11.20 -1.35
CA ILE A 218 0.83 11.60 -1.76
C ILE A 218 1.77 10.55 -1.18
N PHE A 219 2.49 9.87 -2.06
CA PHE A 219 3.58 8.97 -1.72
C PHE A 219 4.90 9.69 -1.91
N LEU A 220 5.73 9.69 -0.87
CA LEU A 220 7.09 10.21 -0.93
C LEU A 220 8.06 9.04 -1.02
N ILE A 221 9.03 9.15 -1.92
CA ILE A 221 10.14 8.22 -2.03
C ILE A 221 11.45 8.96 -2.31
N GLY A 222 12.42 8.76 -1.42
CA GLY A 222 13.76 9.33 -1.48
C GLY A 222 14.80 8.32 -1.94
N GLY A 223 15.98 8.38 -1.31
CA GLY A 223 17.07 7.44 -1.53
C GLY A 223 17.40 6.65 -0.26
N SER A 224 18.60 6.08 -0.21
CA SER A 224 19.12 5.29 0.92
C SER A 224 19.35 6.10 2.21
N SER A 225 19.24 7.43 2.15
CA SER A 225 19.34 8.30 3.32
C SER A 225 18.31 9.41 3.31
N ARG A 226 18.03 9.95 4.50
CA ARG A 226 17.10 11.08 4.71
C ARG A 226 17.60 12.41 4.15
N ALA A 227 18.88 12.46 3.73
CA ALA A 227 19.47 13.63 3.08
C ALA A 227 19.07 13.76 1.60
N VAL A 228 18.59 12.68 0.98
CA VAL A 228 18.07 12.72 -0.39
C VAL A 228 16.67 13.29 -0.37
N ARG A 229 16.43 14.36 -1.15
CA ARG A 229 15.09 14.94 -1.30
C ARG A 229 14.16 13.93 -1.99
N PRO A 230 13.00 13.59 -1.40
CA PRO A 230 12.08 12.64 -2.01
C PRO A 230 11.35 13.22 -3.22
N SER A 231 11.04 12.35 -4.17
CA SER A 231 10.04 12.60 -5.21
C SER A 231 8.64 12.37 -4.63
N ALA A 232 7.68 13.20 -5.02
CA ALA A 232 6.28 13.09 -4.61
C ALA A 232 5.41 12.58 -5.76
N LEU A 233 4.66 11.51 -5.52
CA LEU A 233 3.80 10.87 -6.51
C LEU A 233 2.36 10.82 -5.99
N PHE A 234 1.38 10.97 -6.88
CA PHE A 234 0.00 10.59 -6.60
C PHE A 234 -0.16 9.08 -6.75
N LEU A 235 -0.67 8.42 -5.71
CA LEU A 235 -1.18 7.05 -5.82
C LEU A 235 -2.69 7.06 -5.64
N ARG A 236 -3.39 6.61 -6.68
CA ARG A 236 -4.85 6.57 -6.77
C ARG A 236 -5.37 5.14 -6.65
N HIS A 237 -6.69 5.01 -6.64
CA HIS A 237 -7.36 3.70 -6.66
C HIS A 237 -6.87 2.88 -7.87
N GLY A 238 -6.40 1.66 -7.59
CA GLY A 238 -5.88 0.71 -8.57
C GLY A 238 -4.43 0.93 -8.99
N ASP A 239 -3.73 1.94 -8.45
CA ASP A 239 -2.30 2.11 -8.73
C ASP A 239 -1.44 1.10 -7.97
N VAL A 240 -0.40 0.63 -8.63
CA VAL A 240 0.62 -0.24 -8.05
C VAL A 240 1.98 0.44 -8.13
N VAL A 241 2.72 0.37 -7.03
CA VAL A 241 4.14 0.72 -6.97
C VAL A 241 4.91 -0.55 -6.66
N ILE A 242 6.01 -0.78 -7.38
CA ILE A 242 6.94 -1.87 -7.11
C ILE A 242 8.30 -1.26 -6.79
N MET A 243 8.84 -1.60 -5.63
CA MET A 243 10.18 -1.18 -5.22
C MET A 243 11.14 -2.35 -5.39
N THR A 244 12.02 -2.27 -6.38
CA THR A 244 13.07 -3.24 -6.66
C THR A 244 14.43 -2.54 -6.73
N GLY A 245 15.53 -3.31 -6.74
CA GLY A 245 16.89 -2.76 -6.85
C GLY A 245 17.15 -1.64 -5.82
N PRO A 246 17.69 -0.47 -6.24
CA PRO A 246 17.97 0.64 -5.31
C PRO A 246 16.72 1.16 -4.57
N ALA A 247 15.55 1.18 -5.22
CA ALA A 247 14.31 1.65 -4.60
C ALA A 247 13.83 0.75 -3.45
N ARG A 248 14.23 -0.53 -3.43
CA ARG A 248 13.88 -1.49 -2.35
C ARG A 248 14.38 -1.04 -0.97
N GLN A 249 15.45 -0.25 -0.95
CA GLN A 249 16.09 0.31 0.25
C GLN A 249 15.86 1.83 0.41
N ALA A 250 14.93 2.41 -0.36
CA ALA A 250 14.67 3.84 -0.32
C ALA A 250 13.79 4.22 0.87
N TYR A 251 14.10 5.36 1.50
CA TYR A 251 13.20 5.99 2.45
C TYR A 251 11.90 6.38 1.77
N HIS A 252 10.77 5.95 2.32
CA HIS A 252 9.46 6.25 1.77
C HIS A 252 8.37 6.39 2.84
N GLY A 253 7.23 6.94 2.45
CA GLY A 253 6.13 7.23 3.37
C GLY A 253 4.97 7.98 2.72
N VAL A 254 3.95 8.25 3.54
CA VAL A 254 2.67 8.83 3.08
C VAL A 254 2.34 10.04 3.95
N PRO A 255 2.71 11.27 3.57
CA PRO A 255 2.40 12.47 4.35
C PRO A 255 0.93 12.89 4.27
N ARG A 256 0.15 12.43 3.28
CA ARG A 256 -1.22 12.87 3.06
C ARG A 256 -2.09 11.82 2.37
N VAL A 257 -3.29 11.62 2.92
CA VAL A 257 -4.43 10.90 2.29
C VAL A 257 -5.60 11.87 2.20
N PHE A 258 -6.23 11.97 1.02
CA PHE A 258 -7.26 12.97 0.74
C PHE A 258 -8.18 12.54 -0.41
N ILE A 259 -9.30 13.25 -0.57
CA ILE A 259 -10.19 13.11 -1.73
C ILE A 259 -9.71 14.08 -2.79
N GLU A 260 -9.31 13.55 -3.94
CA GLU A 260 -8.92 14.34 -5.11
C GLU A 260 -10.16 14.85 -5.84
N LYS A 261 -10.21 16.16 -6.11
CA LYS A 261 -11.32 16.77 -6.85
C LYS A 261 -10.99 16.75 -8.34
N GLY A 262 -11.96 16.35 -9.17
CA GLY A 262 -11.81 16.39 -10.64
C GLY A 262 -10.82 15.38 -11.20
N SER A 263 -10.64 14.23 -10.55
CA SER A 263 -9.88 13.11 -11.13
C SER A 263 -10.60 12.61 -12.39
N ASP A 264 -9.87 12.53 -13.51
CA ASP A 264 -10.35 11.96 -14.78
C ASP A 264 -10.55 10.44 -14.72
N ARG A 265 -10.08 9.78 -13.65
CA ARG A 265 -10.37 8.36 -13.47
C ARG A 265 -11.85 8.20 -13.13
N PRO A 266 -12.53 7.21 -13.74
CA PRO A 266 -13.93 6.91 -13.42
C PRO A 266 -14.10 6.94 -11.91
N ASP A 267 -15.19 7.56 -11.43
CA ASP A 267 -15.58 7.38 -10.04
C ASP A 267 -15.51 5.87 -9.80
N ALA A 268 -14.60 5.42 -8.93
CA ALA A 268 -14.14 4.02 -8.85
C ALA A 268 -15.26 3.04 -8.42
N TYR A 269 -16.49 3.53 -8.47
CA TYR A 269 -17.69 3.02 -7.88
C TYR A 269 -18.93 3.31 -8.77
N ALA A 270 -18.75 3.62 -10.06
CA ALA A 270 -19.87 3.92 -10.98
C ALA A 270 -20.71 2.69 -11.38
N LEU A 271 -20.42 1.50 -10.85
CA LEU A 271 -21.25 0.31 -10.98
C LEU A 271 -22.03 0.11 -9.67
N ALA A 272 -23.35 0.04 -9.75
CA ALA A 272 -24.22 -0.13 -8.60
C ALA A 272 -25.16 -1.31 -8.87
N GLY A 273 -24.99 -2.40 -8.11
CA GLY A 273 -25.92 -3.52 -8.09
C GLY A 273 -26.38 -3.93 -6.69
N ASP A 274 -25.47 -4.04 -5.72
CA ASP A 274 -25.75 -4.78 -4.48
C ASP A 274 -25.37 -4.07 -3.16
N CYS A 275 -25.88 -4.59 -2.04
CA CYS A 275 -25.74 -3.99 -0.70
C CYS A 275 -24.30 -4.04 -0.14
N GLU A 276 -23.53 -5.10 -0.40
CA GLU A 276 -22.13 -5.23 0.04
C GLU A 276 -21.20 -4.29 -0.75
N GLU A 277 -21.45 -4.15 -2.05
CA GLU A 277 -20.77 -3.20 -2.94
C GLU A 277 -20.93 -1.75 -2.44
N SER A 278 -22.13 -1.42 -1.95
CA SER A 278 -22.42 -0.13 -1.32
C SER A 278 -21.56 0.13 -0.07
N ILE A 279 -21.23 -0.90 0.72
CA ILE A 279 -20.38 -0.75 1.91
C ILE A 279 -18.92 -0.53 1.51
N CYS A 280 -18.39 -1.32 0.58
CA CYS A 280 -17.02 -1.16 0.05
C CYS A 280 -16.83 0.25 -0.52
N LYS A 281 -17.77 0.70 -1.35
CA LYS A 281 -17.82 2.06 -1.91
C LYS A 281 -17.83 3.12 -0.81
N LYS A 282 -18.75 3.01 0.15
CA LYS A 282 -18.88 3.96 1.26
C LYS A 282 -17.61 4.00 2.11
N TYR A 283 -16.95 2.86 2.34
CA TYR A 283 -15.72 2.80 3.10
C TYR A 283 -14.57 3.51 2.38
N LEU A 284 -14.32 3.15 1.12
CA LEU A 284 -13.23 3.70 0.31
C LEU A 284 -13.42 5.18 -0.04
N SER A 285 -14.65 5.72 0.00
CA SER A 285 -14.90 7.16 -0.13
C SER A 285 -14.28 8.00 1.01
N LYS A 286 -13.85 7.37 2.11
CA LYS A 286 -13.27 8.02 3.30
C LYS A 286 -11.94 7.43 3.75
N HIS A 287 -11.48 6.37 3.08
CA HIS A 287 -10.30 5.62 3.44
C HIS A 287 -9.46 5.28 2.22
N ARG A 288 -8.16 5.18 2.43
CA ARG A 288 -7.24 4.50 1.54
C ARG A 288 -6.86 3.17 2.18
N ILE A 289 -6.79 2.11 1.37
CA ILE A 289 -6.20 0.82 1.75
C ILE A 289 -4.91 0.65 0.95
N ASN A 290 -3.89 0.11 1.59
CA ASN A 290 -2.64 -0.29 0.95
C ASN A 290 -2.32 -1.73 1.27
N ILE A 291 -1.97 -2.51 0.26
CA ILE A 291 -1.52 -3.89 0.44
C ILE A 291 -0.06 -3.92 0.03
N ASN A 292 0.83 -4.18 0.99
CA ASN A 292 2.28 -4.25 0.79
C ASN A 292 2.72 -5.71 0.91
N ILE A 293 3.15 -6.33 -0.19
CA ILE A 293 3.39 -7.77 -0.34
C ILE A 293 4.88 -8.00 -0.54
N ARG A 294 5.40 -9.01 0.15
CA ARG A 294 6.83 -9.28 0.31
C ARG A 294 7.13 -10.76 0.20
N GLN A 295 8.31 -11.07 -0.32
CA GLN A 295 9.01 -12.32 -0.08
C GLN A 295 9.92 -12.13 1.14
N VAL A 296 9.87 -13.05 2.10
CA VAL A 296 10.64 -12.96 3.35
C VAL A 296 11.98 -13.69 3.20
N HIS A 297 11.95 -14.89 2.64
CA HIS A 297 13.13 -15.75 2.50
C HIS A 297 13.85 -15.54 1.19
N LYS A 298 15.14 -15.85 1.19
CA LYS A 298 15.90 -15.93 -0.05
C LYS A 298 15.35 -17.06 -0.93
N PRO A 299 15.43 -16.93 -2.26
CA PRO A 299 15.04 -17.99 -3.17
C PRO A 299 15.89 -19.24 -2.91
N ASP A 300 15.28 -20.42 -3.10
CA ASP A 300 16.01 -21.68 -3.13
C ASP A 300 16.89 -21.68 -4.41
N VAL A 301 18.21 -21.59 -4.26
CA VAL A 301 19.20 -21.58 -5.37
C VAL A 301 19.69 -22.98 -5.69
#